data_AF-A0AAV5SLE7-F1
#
_entry.id   AF-A0AAV5SLE7-F1
#
_cell.length_a   1.000
_cell.length_b   1.000
_cell.length_c   1.000
_cell.angle_alpha   90.00
_cell.angle_beta   90.00
_cell.angle_gamma   90.00
#
_symmetry.space_group_name_H-M   'P 1'
#
loop_
_entity.id
_entity.type
_entity.pdbx_description
1 polymer ?
#
loop_
_entity_poly.entity_id
_entity_poly.type
_entity_poly.pdbx_seq_one_letter_code
_entity_poly.pdbx_strand_id
1 'polypeptide(L)'
;QRGLASMWARNAIQLAYGILGILCYSAVFYSMFGVRRIRSQSFVVIYSLMAASKIATWHNAWIILKLNNEPLFSFYFEWLKGRPLITYIHGFLVSHFYYVQNIDLLLLTLDRFAAILSVLKD
;
A
#
# COMPACT_ATOMS: atom_id res chain seq x y z
N GLN A 1 27.56 -3.96 -20.06
CA GLN A 1 27.70 -3.25 -18.78
C GLN A 1 26.58 -2.23 -18.48
N ARG A 2 25.95 -1.56 -19.47
CA ARG A 2 24.83 -0.62 -19.25
C ARG A 2 23.54 -1.24 -18.63
N GLY A 3 23.33 -2.54 -18.78
CA GLY A 3 22.13 -3.22 -18.24
C GLY A 3 22.14 -3.46 -16.73
N LEU A 4 23.31 -3.75 -16.14
CA LEU A 4 23.39 -4.11 -14.72
C LEU A 4 23.17 -2.88 -13.82
N ALA A 5 23.85 -1.76 -14.10
CA ALA A 5 23.71 -0.53 -13.32
C ALA A 5 22.27 0.01 -13.34
N SER A 6 21.57 -0.13 -14.48
CA SER A 6 20.15 0.21 -14.63
C SER A 6 19.24 -0.65 -13.75
N MET A 7 19.48 -1.97 -13.70
CA MET A 7 18.72 -2.90 -12.86
C MET A 7 18.91 -2.64 -11.37
N TRP A 8 20.15 -2.42 -10.94
CA TRP A 8 20.47 -2.09 -9.54
C TRP A 8 19.86 -0.74 -9.12
N ALA A 9 19.94 0.29 -9.96
CA ALA A 9 19.32 1.58 -9.68
C ALA A 9 17.80 1.47 -9.55
N ARG A 10 17.14 0.73 -10.46
CA ARG A 10 15.69 0.49 -10.41
C ARG A 10 15.30 -0.21 -9.10
N ASN A 11 16.02 -1.26 -8.71
CA ASN A 11 15.73 -1.99 -7.50
C ASN A 11 15.96 -1.13 -6.24
N ALA A 12 17.06 -0.38 -6.18
CA ALA A 12 17.37 0.52 -5.06
C ALA A 12 16.30 1.61 -4.90
N ILE A 13 15.89 2.26 -5.99
CA ILE A 13 14.81 3.25 -6.00
C ILE A 13 13.52 2.59 -5.53
N GLN A 14 13.16 1.44 -6.10
CA GLN A 14 11.96 0.72 -5.72
C GLN A 14 11.96 0.32 -4.23
N LEU A 15 13.10 -0.06 -3.67
CA LEU A 15 13.23 -0.44 -2.27
C LEU A 15 13.07 0.80 -1.35
N ALA A 16 13.74 1.90 -1.68
CA ALA A 16 13.66 3.15 -0.95
C ALA A 16 12.23 3.72 -0.93
N TYR A 17 11.54 3.73 -2.08
CA TYR A 17 10.14 4.16 -2.16
C TYR A 17 9.20 3.25 -1.35
N GLY A 18 9.45 1.93 -1.33
CA GLY A 18 8.63 0.99 -0.60
C GLY A 18 8.73 1.16 0.91
N ILE A 19 9.96 1.23 1.43
CA ILE A 19 10.22 1.41 2.87
C ILE A 19 9.67 2.76 3.35
N LEU A 20 9.98 3.84 2.63
CA LEU A 20 9.45 5.17 2.97
C LEU A 20 7.92 5.19 2.91
N GLY A 21 7.32 4.56 1.90
CA GLY A 21 5.87 4.44 1.78
C GLY A 21 5.24 3.75 2.99
N ILE A 22 5.76 2.58 3.40
CA ILE A 22 5.27 1.84 4.56
C ILE A 22 5.40 2.67 5.85
N LEU A 23 6.54 3.33 6.06
CA LEU A 23 6.75 4.17 7.25
C LEU A 23 5.77 5.34 7.29
N CYS A 24 5.60 6.05 6.17
CA CYS A 24 4.66 7.16 6.07
C CYS A 24 3.22 6.71 6.34
N TYR A 25 2.76 5.62 5.72
CA TYR A 25 1.41 5.12 5.94
C TYR A 25 1.21 4.58 7.37
N SER A 26 2.25 4.01 7.98
CA SER A 26 2.19 3.56 9.38
C SER A 26 2.05 4.75 10.33
N ALA A 27 2.79 5.84 10.07
CA ALA A 27 2.65 7.09 10.82
C ALA A 27 1.25 7.70 10.66
N VAL A 28 0.70 7.71 9.43
CA VAL A 28 -0.68 8.16 9.18
C VAL A 28 -1.68 7.30 9.96
N PHE A 29 -1.58 5.97 9.87
CA PHE A 29 -2.45 5.05 10.59
C PHE A 29 -2.39 5.29 12.11
N TYR A 30 -1.19 5.44 12.67
CA TYR A 30 -1.01 5.78 14.08
C TYR A 30 -1.65 7.13 14.45
N SER A 31 -1.42 8.15 13.62
CA SER A 31 -1.97 9.50 13.86
C SER A 31 -3.50 9.53 13.87
N MET A 32 -4.16 8.67 13.10
CA MET A 32 -5.63 8.60 13.07
C MET A 32 -6.21 8.22 14.43
N PHE A 33 -5.52 7.40 15.23
CA PHE A 33 -5.95 7.10 16.61
C PHE A 33 -5.85 8.30 17.54
N GLY A 34 -4.90 9.21 17.32
CA GLY A 34 -4.77 10.44 18.09
C GLY A 34 -5.84 11.48 17.73
N VAL A 35 -6.19 11.56 16.45
CA VAL A 35 -7.13 12.58 15.92
C VAL A 35 -8.59 12.12 16.00
N ARG A 36 -8.86 10.87 16.41
CA ARG A 36 -10.21 10.28 16.48
C ARG A 36 -11.23 11.04 17.33
N ARG A 37 -10.79 11.90 18.25
CA ARG A 37 -11.66 12.73 19.11
C ARG A 37 -12.04 14.07 18.48
N ILE A 38 -11.30 14.53 17.47
CA ILE A 38 -11.42 15.87 16.88
C ILE A 38 -12.11 15.81 15.52
N ARG A 39 -11.92 14.72 14.77
CA ARG A 39 -12.49 14.53 13.42
C ARG A 39 -13.69 13.59 13.44
N SER A 40 -14.51 13.66 12.38
CA SER A 40 -15.65 12.76 12.19
C SER A 40 -15.20 11.29 12.16
N GLN A 41 -16.01 10.40 12.71
CA GLN A 41 -15.67 8.97 12.73
C GLN A 41 -15.50 8.40 11.33
N SER A 42 -16.35 8.80 10.37
CA SER A 42 -16.24 8.39 8.97
C SER A 42 -14.87 8.72 8.37
N PHE A 43 -14.35 9.92 8.63
CA PHE A 43 -13.03 10.34 8.18
C PHE A 43 -11.91 9.45 8.74
N VAL A 44 -11.97 9.18 10.05
CA VAL A 44 -10.97 8.35 10.74
C VAL A 44 -10.97 6.93 10.18
N VAL A 45 -12.16 6.35 9.95
CA VAL A 45 -12.32 5.01 9.39
C VAL A 45 -11.77 4.94 7.97
N ILE A 46 -12.17 5.86 7.09
CA ILE A 46 -11.74 5.88 5.68
C ILE A 46 -10.21 6.01 5.58
N TYR A 47 -9.62 6.95 6.33
CA TYR A 47 -8.16 7.13 6.31
C TYR A 47 -7.40 5.95 6.93
N SER A 48 -7.95 5.31 7.96
CA SER A 48 -7.33 4.13 8.56
C SER A 48 -7.36 2.93 7.62
N LEU A 49 -8.50 2.69 6.95
CA LEU A 49 -8.63 1.65 5.92
C LEU A 49 -7.69 1.92 4.75
N MET A 50 -7.66 3.16 4.26
CA MET A 50 -6.75 3.55 3.17
C MET A 50 -5.28 3.31 3.53
N ALA A 51 -4.84 3.72 4.72
CA ALA A 51 -3.47 3.50 5.16
C ALA A 51 -3.15 2.00 5.30
N ALA A 52 -4.05 1.22 5.90
CA ALA A 52 -3.89 -0.23 6.04
C ALA A 52 -3.80 -0.93 4.68
N SER A 53 -4.72 -0.62 3.76
CA SER A 53 -4.73 -1.15 2.39
C SER A 53 -3.45 -0.81 1.63
N LYS A 54 -2.92 0.41 1.78
CA LYS A 54 -1.66 0.83 1.15
C LYS A 54 -0.45 0.09 1.74
N ILE A 55 -0.38 -0.10 3.06
CA ILE A 55 0.69 -0.87 3.71
C ILE A 55 0.66 -2.33 3.24
N ALA A 56 -0.53 -2.93 3.22
CA ALA A 56 -0.72 -4.32 2.77
C ALA A 56 -0.33 -4.50 1.30
N THR A 57 -0.72 -3.57 0.44
CA THR A 57 -0.33 -3.56 -0.99
C THR A 57 1.18 -3.48 -1.14
N TRP A 58 1.82 -2.57 -0.39
CA TRP A 58 3.26 -2.41 -0.43
C TRP A 58 3.99 -3.66 0.02
N HIS A 59 3.59 -4.26 1.14
CA HIS A 59 4.18 -5.52 1.62
C HIS A 59 4.01 -6.65 0.60
N ASN A 60 2.80 -6.80 0.07
CA ASN A 60 2.47 -7.85 -0.90
C ASN A 60 3.29 -7.70 -2.20
N ALA A 61 3.39 -6.47 -2.73
CA ALA A 61 4.19 -6.17 -3.91
C ALA A 61 5.70 -6.33 -3.65
N TRP A 62 6.17 -6.03 -2.43
CA TRP A 62 7.58 -6.18 -2.07
C TRP A 62 7.98 -7.65 -2.07
N ILE A 63 7.14 -8.50 -1.49
CA ILE A 63 7.35 -9.95 -1.40
C ILE A 63 7.40 -10.59 -2.79
N ILE A 64 6.46 -10.28 -3.69
CA ILE A 64 6.36 -10.95 -5.00
C ILE A 64 7.17 -10.31 -6.11
N LEU A 65 7.18 -8.97 -6.22
CA LEU A 65 7.74 -8.32 -7.41
C LEU A 65 9.20 -7.91 -7.20
N LYS A 66 9.60 -7.68 -5.96
CA LYS A 66 10.88 -7.02 -5.66
C LYS A 66 11.90 -7.99 -5.06
N LEU A 67 11.52 -8.80 -4.06
CA LEU A 67 12.41 -9.83 -3.51
C LEU A 67 12.78 -10.91 -4.54
N ASN A 68 11.86 -11.25 -5.45
CA ASN A 68 12.14 -12.21 -6.52
C ASN A 68 13.18 -11.73 -7.55
N ASN A 69 13.45 -10.42 -7.63
CA ASN A 69 14.41 -9.84 -8.57
C ASN A 69 15.77 -9.54 -7.93
N GLU A 70 15.94 -9.81 -6.63
CA GLU A 70 17.17 -9.57 -5.89
C GLU A 70 18.03 -10.86 -5.83
N PRO A 71 19.27 -10.85 -6.34
CA PRO A 71 20.13 -12.03 -6.33
C PRO A 71 20.48 -12.50 -4.91
N LEU A 72 20.42 -11.62 -3.90
CA LEU A 72 20.62 -11.96 -2.49
C LEU A 72 19.47 -12.78 -1.89
N PHE A 73 18.29 -12.77 -2.51
CA PHE A 73 17.09 -13.47 -2.05
C PHE A 73 16.72 -14.66 -2.95
N SER A 74 17.68 -15.19 -3.71
CA SER A 74 17.48 -16.35 -4.59
C SER A 74 16.86 -17.56 -3.89
N PHE A 75 17.24 -17.82 -2.63
CA PHE A 75 16.66 -18.90 -1.82
C PHE A 75 15.14 -18.74 -1.62
N TYR A 76 14.67 -17.50 -1.45
CA TYR A 76 13.27 -17.19 -1.24
C TYR A 76 12.47 -17.42 -2.53
N PHE A 77 13.06 -17.03 -3.66
CA PHE A 77 12.49 -17.26 -4.97
C PHE A 77 12.36 -18.76 -5.31
N GLU A 78 13.38 -19.56 -5.01
CA GLU A 78 13.33 -21.02 -5.20
C GLU A 78 12.28 -21.69 -4.31
N TRP A 79 12.17 -21.26 -3.05
CA TRP A 79 11.12 -21.71 -2.14
C TRP A 79 9.71 -21.34 -2.65
N LEU A 80 9.55 -20.12 -3.19
CA LEU A 80 8.28 -19.63 -3.72
C LEU A 80 7.87 -20.39 -5.00
N LYS A 81 8.83 -20.71 -5.87
CA LYS A 81 8.60 -21.55 -7.07
C LYS A 81 8.00 -22.91 -6.74
N GLY A 82 8.36 -23.49 -5.60
CA GLY A 82 7.78 -24.75 -5.12
C GLY A 82 6.34 -24.63 -4.61
N ARG A 83 5.77 -23.41 -4.53
CA ARG A 83 4.48 -23.13 -3.90
C ARG A 83 3.58 -22.25 -4.80
N PRO A 84 3.08 -22.78 -5.92
CA PRO A 84 2.31 -22.00 -6.89
C PRO A 84 1.07 -21.34 -6.28
N LEU A 85 0.42 -21.99 -5.31
CA LEU A 85 -0.74 -21.45 -4.60
C LEU A 85 -0.43 -20.12 -3.89
N ILE A 86 0.74 -19.99 -3.29
CA ILE A 86 1.16 -18.75 -2.61
C ILE A 86 1.33 -17.62 -3.64
N THR A 87 1.95 -17.92 -4.79
CA THR A 87 2.11 -16.96 -5.88
C THR A 87 0.76 -16.46 -6.41
N TYR A 88 -0.21 -17.37 -6.59
CA TYR A 88 -1.57 -17.00 -7.01
C TYR A 88 -2.29 -16.13 -5.99
N ILE A 89 -2.20 -16.46 -4.70
CA ILE A 89 -2.81 -15.66 -3.62
C ILE A 89 -2.26 -14.24 -3.64
N HIS A 90 -0.94 -14.08 -3.65
CA HIS A 90 -0.32 -12.76 -3.67
C HIS A 90 -0.67 -11.98 -4.95
N GLY A 91 -0.69 -12.64 -6.12
CA GLY A 91 -1.11 -12.01 -7.37
C GLY A 91 -2.56 -11.51 -7.31
N PHE A 92 -3.48 -12.32 -6.78
CA PHE A 92 -4.85 -11.92 -6.51
C PHE A 92 -4.92 -10.74 -5.53
N LEU A 93 -4.18 -10.81 -4.42
CA LEU A 93 -4.15 -9.77 -3.39
C LEU A 93 -3.66 -8.43 -3.93
N VAL A 94 -2.69 -8.40 -4.85
CA VAL A 94 -2.24 -7.14 -5.49
C VAL A 94 -3.43 -6.48 -6.18
N SER A 95 -4.10 -7.20 -7.07
CA SER A 95 -5.26 -6.68 -7.82
C SER A 95 -6.41 -6.28 -6.90
N HIS A 96 -6.68 -7.10 -5.87
CA HIS A 96 -7.72 -6.82 -4.90
C HIS A 96 -7.42 -5.56 -4.10
N PHE A 97 -6.20 -5.37 -3.60
CA PHE A 97 -5.88 -4.16 -2.84
C PHE A 97 -5.87 -2.90 -3.71
N TYR A 98 -5.48 -2.97 -4.98
CA TYR A 98 -5.66 -1.84 -5.90
C TYR A 98 -7.13 -1.44 -6.04
N TYR A 99 -8.02 -2.43 -6.13
CA TYR A 99 -9.46 -2.17 -6.16
C TYR A 99 -9.96 -1.53 -4.85
N VAL A 100 -9.55 -2.06 -3.70
CA VAL A 100 -9.90 -1.49 -2.39
C VAL A 100 -9.44 -0.02 -2.29
N GLN A 101 -8.22 0.30 -2.73
CA GLN A 101 -7.73 1.68 -2.72
C GLN A 101 -8.58 2.64 -3.56
N ASN A 102 -9.13 2.17 -4.69
CA ASN A 102 -10.04 2.98 -5.51
C ASN A 102 -11.37 3.24 -4.80
N ILE A 103 -11.89 2.23 -4.09
CA ILE A 103 -13.08 2.40 -3.25
C ILE A 103 -12.80 3.38 -2.10
N ASP A 104 -11.65 3.26 -1.43
CA ASP A 104 -11.28 4.18 -0.33
C ASP A 104 -11.21 5.64 -0.83
N LEU A 105 -10.69 5.86 -2.05
CA LEU A 105 -10.65 7.16 -2.70
C LEU A 105 -12.04 7.71 -3.04
N LEU A 106 -12.94 6.83 -3.53
CA LEU A 106 -14.33 7.19 -3.79
C LEU A 106 -15.03 7.60 -2.49
N LEU A 107 -14.91 6.79 -1.43
CA LEU A 107 -15.50 7.07 -0.12
C LEU A 107 -14.96 8.38 0.47
N LEU A 108 -13.66 8.62 0.36
CA LEU A 108 -13.05 9.88 0.78
C LEU A 108 -13.65 11.08 0.02
N THR A 109 -13.82 10.95 -1.30
CA THR A 109 -14.39 12.00 -2.13
C THR A 109 -15.83 12.32 -1.71
N LEU A 110 -16.64 11.29 -1.45
CA LEU A 110 -18.02 11.45 -0.98
C LEU A 110 -18.09 12.07 0.42
N ASP A 111 -17.24 11.64 1.36
CA ASP A 111 -17.16 12.19 2.71
C ASP A 111 -16.80 13.69 2.68
N ARG A 112 -15.81 14.08 1.85
CA ARG A 112 -15.44 15.48 1.67
C ARG A 112 -16.53 16.29 1.00
N PHE A 113 -17.20 15.75 -0.02
CA PHE A 113 -18.32 16.40 -0.68
C PHE A 113 -19.48 16.67 0.30
N ALA A 114 -19.86 15.67 1.09
CA ALA A 114 -20.91 15.81 2.10
C ALA A 114 -20.56 16.87 3.17
N ALA A 115 -19.31 16.89 3.63
CA ALA A 115 -18.84 17.87 4.61
C ALA A 115 -18.86 19.31 4.07
N ILE A 116 -18.57 19.51 2.78
CA ILE A 116 -18.67 20.84 2.15
C ILE A 116 -20.14 21.24 1.99
N LEU A 117 -20.99 20.32 1.55
CA LEU A 117 -22.43 20.58 1.37
C LEU A 117 -23.10 20.97 2.69
N SER A 118 -22.72 20.34 3.82
CA SER A 118 -23.27 20.71 5.12
C SER A 118 -22.88 22.13 5.52
N VAL A 119 -21.63 22.53 5.28
CA VAL A 119 -21.16 23.90 5.57
C VAL A 119 -21.87 24.95 4.71
N LEU A 120 -22.30 24.61 3.49
CA LEU A 120 -23.01 25.54 2.60
C LEU A 120 -24.51 25.67 2.93
N LYS A 121 -25.08 24.73 3.68
CA LYS A 121 -26.50 24.74 4.08
C LYS A 121 -26.75 25.46 5.39
N ASP A 122 -25.71 25.64 6.20
CA ASP A 122 -25.70 26.43 7.44
C ASP A 122 -25.41 27.92 7.13
#